data_AF-A0A2V6SH53-F1
#
_entry.id   AF-A0A2V6SH53-F1
#
_cell.length_a   1.000
_cell.length_b   1.000
_cell.length_c   1.000
_cell.angle_alpha   90.00
_cell.angle_beta   90.00
_cell.angle_gamma   90.00
#
_symmetry.space_group_name_H-M   'P 1'
#
loop_
_entity.id
_entity.type
_entity.pdbx_description
1 polymer ?
#
loop_
_entity_poly.entity_id
_entity_poly.type
_entity_poly.pdbx_seq_one_letter_code
_entity_poly.pdbx_strand_id
1 'polypeptide(L)'
;MRRPSIPAGLALCLLVLPTLTHAEPAQLGGTGFTLYEVSERVHMDLSTGEAVRVSPLLGFAELGTPICPSAVLVTVPKLESCTVIATGTNVVSLATATSHVFGTFDVVL
;
A
#
# COMPACT_ATOMS: atom_id res chain seq x y z
N MET A 1 57.85 -34.97 -31.12
CA MET A 1 57.97 -33.64 -30.49
C MET A 1 56.68 -32.85 -30.73
N ARG A 2 56.18 -32.18 -29.67
CA ARG A 2 55.09 -31.17 -29.59
C ARG A 2 53.61 -31.63 -29.70
N ARG A 3 52.91 -31.49 -28.56
CA ARG A 3 51.45 -31.35 -28.42
C ARG A 3 50.98 -30.03 -29.07
N PRO A 4 49.69 -29.94 -29.41
CA PRO A 4 48.91 -28.84 -28.85
C PRO A 4 47.63 -29.34 -28.17
N SER A 5 47.49 -28.91 -26.93
CA SER A 5 46.34 -28.98 -26.04
C SER A 5 45.17 -28.15 -26.56
N ILE A 6 43.99 -28.76 -26.66
CA ILE A 6 42.71 -28.04 -26.84
C ILE A 6 42.36 -27.41 -25.48
N PRO A 7 42.14 -26.09 -25.40
CA PRO A 7 41.84 -25.44 -24.14
C PRO A 7 40.44 -25.84 -23.67
N ALA A 8 40.41 -26.57 -22.55
CA ALA A 8 39.29 -26.59 -21.64
C ALA A 8 39.14 -25.19 -21.02
N GLY A 9 37.94 -24.62 -21.08
CA GLY A 9 37.66 -23.42 -20.30
C GLY A 9 36.68 -22.47 -20.97
N LEU A 10 35.42 -22.87 -21.13
CA LEU A 10 34.34 -21.92 -21.36
C LEU A 10 32.98 -22.50 -20.97
N ALA A 11 32.83 -22.94 -19.72
CA ALA A 11 31.54 -23.37 -19.19
C ALA A 11 31.52 -23.44 -17.66
N LEU A 12 31.76 -22.34 -16.93
CA LEU A 12 31.22 -22.18 -15.57
C LEU A 12 31.38 -20.73 -15.06
N CYS A 13 30.46 -19.85 -15.42
CA CYS A 13 30.27 -18.56 -14.73
C CYS A 13 28.77 -18.21 -14.68
N LEU A 14 27.96 -19.18 -14.28
CA LEU A 14 26.61 -18.95 -13.81
C LEU A 14 26.57 -19.57 -12.42
N LEU A 15 26.71 -18.75 -11.38
CA LEU A 15 26.11 -18.95 -10.07
C LEU A 15 26.49 -17.77 -9.17
N VAL A 16 25.48 -17.29 -8.46
CA VAL A 16 25.51 -16.21 -7.45
C VAL A 16 25.39 -14.79 -8.01
N LEU A 17 24.23 -14.49 -8.62
CA LEU A 17 23.63 -13.17 -8.38
C LEU A 17 22.93 -13.22 -7.01
N PRO A 18 23.08 -12.20 -6.15
CA PRO A 18 22.26 -12.11 -4.95
C PRO A 18 20.80 -12.03 -5.41
N THR A 19 19.96 -12.93 -4.91
CA THR A 19 18.52 -12.76 -4.96
C THR A 19 18.22 -11.44 -4.26
N LEU A 20 18.03 -10.38 -5.05
CA LEU A 20 17.29 -9.21 -4.62
C LEU A 20 16.00 -9.78 -4.02
N THR A 21 15.86 -9.65 -2.69
CA THR A 21 14.61 -9.86 -1.99
C THR A 21 13.64 -8.79 -2.48
N HIS A 22 13.13 -8.98 -3.69
CA HIS A 22 11.91 -8.34 -4.10
C HIS A 22 10.85 -9.03 -3.26
N ALA A 23 10.33 -8.31 -2.26
CA ALA A 23 9.12 -8.75 -1.59
C ALA A 23 8.05 -8.80 -2.69
N GLU A 24 7.82 -9.99 -3.25
CA GLU A 24 6.61 -10.25 -4.00
C GLU A 24 5.47 -9.93 -3.03
N PRO A 25 4.62 -8.93 -3.31
CA PRO A 25 3.43 -8.75 -2.51
C PRO A 25 2.67 -10.06 -2.62
N ALA A 26 2.57 -10.78 -1.50
CA ALA A 26 1.69 -11.94 -1.42
C ALA A 26 0.35 -11.47 -1.98
N GLN A 27 -0.06 -12.05 -3.11
CA GLN A 27 -1.37 -11.77 -3.69
C GLN A 27 -2.39 -12.41 -2.75
N LEU A 28 -2.69 -11.72 -1.65
CA LEU A 28 -3.81 -12.01 -0.78
C LEU A 28 -5.07 -11.83 -1.63
N GLY A 29 -5.79 -12.93 -1.81
CA GLY A 29 -6.93 -13.06 -2.72
C GLY A 29 -8.18 -12.28 -2.29
N GLY A 30 -8.06 -10.96 -2.15
CA GLY A 30 -9.19 -10.04 -2.05
C GLY A 30 -8.86 -8.75 -2.79
N THR A 31 -9.82 -8.26 -3.57
CA THR A 31 -9.67 -7.10 -4.47
C THR A 31 -9.63 -5.78 -3.70
N GLY A 32 -8.61 -5.59 -2.86
CA GLY A 32 -8.41 -4.36 -2.10
C GLY A 32 -9.65 -3.93 -1.30
N PHE A 33 -9.77 -2.64 -1.06
CA PHE A 33 -10.97 -2.02 -0.51
C PHE A 33 -11.18 -0.68 -1.23
N THR A 34 -12.44 -0.31 -1.44
CA THR A 34 -12.78 0.95 -2.11
C THR A 34 -13.23 1.96 -1.06
N LEU A 35 -12.59 3.13 -1.05
CA LEU A 35 -12.97 4.25 -0.20
C LEU A 35 -13.58 5.36 -1.06
N TYR A 36 -14.69 5.91 -0.58
CA TYR A 36 -15.37 7.05 -1.18
C TYR A 36 -15.21 8.26 -0.29
N GLU A 37 -14.88 9.38 -0.90
CA GLU A 37 -14.86 10.66 -0.20
C GLU A 37 -16.30 11.10 0.14
N VAL A 38 -16.55 11.28 1.44
CA VAL A 38 -17.88 11.66 1.94
C VAL A 38 -18.01 13.18 2.01
N SER A 39 -16.90 13.87 2.26
CA SER A 39 -16.83 15.33 2.34
C SER A 39 -15.37 15.77 2.20
N GLU A 40 -15.16 16.98 1.68
CA GLU A 40 -13.87 17.67 1.72
C GLU A 40 -13.99 18.91 2.61
N ARG A 41 -13.07 19.09 3.55
CA ARG A 41 -12.96 20.30 4.38
C ARG A 41 -11.64 21.00 4.12
N VAL A 42 -11.70 22.22 3.62
CA VAL A 42 -10.52 23.04 3.34
C VAL A 42 -10.44 24.19 4.32
N HIS A 43 -9.28 24.39 4.93
CA HIS A 43 -8.99 25.53 5.80
C HIS A 43 -7.58 26.06 5.55
N MET A 44 -7.40 27.35 5.81
CA MET A 44 -6.07 27.98 5.76
C MET A 44 -5.45 27.91 7.15
N ASP A 45 -4.25 27.35 7.26
CA ASP A 45 -3.44 27.48 8.46
C ASP A 45 -2.82 28.88 8.48
N LEU A 46 -3.29 29.71 9.40
CA LEU A 46 -2.84 31.11 9.51
C LEU A 46 -1.41 31.25 10.04
N SER A 47 -0.84 30.19 10.62
CA SER A 47 0.53 30.20 11.13
C SER A 47 1.57 29.92 10.04
N THR A 48 1.22 29.10 9.06
CA THR A 48 2.10 28.68 7.96
C THR A 48 1.72 29.31 6.62
N GLY A 49 0.48 29.80 6.47
CA GLY A 49 -0.09 30.27 5.21
C GLY A 49 -0.47 29.15 4.25
N GLU A 50 -0.49 27.90 4.70
CA GLU A 50 -0.76 26.72 3.88
C GLU A 50 -2.24 26.37 3.85
N ALA A 51 -2.70 25.79 2.73
CA ALA A 51 -4.04 25.25 2.62
C ALA A 51 -4.04 23.80 3.07
N VAL A 52 -4.84 23.49 4.09
CA VAL A 52 -5.01 22.13 4.62
C VAL A 52 -6.38 21.61 4.21
N ARG A 53 -6.38 20.48 3.50
CA ARG A 53 -7.58 19.75 3.08
C ARG A 53 -7.70 18.48 3.92
N VAL A 54 -8.87 18.24 4.51
CA VAL A 54 -9.16 17.05 5.30
C VAL A 54 -10.41 16.38 4.73
N SER A 55 -10.27 15.10 4.40
CA SER A 55 -11.32 14.32 3.72
C SER A 55 -11.63 13.06 4.51
N PRO A 56 -12.78 12.98 5.20
CA PRO A 56 -13.31 11.72 5.68
C PRO A 56 -13.72 10.83 4.49
N LEU A 57 -13.26 9.59 4.52
CA LEU A 57 -13.55 8.56 3.55
C LEU A 57 -14.30 7.41 4.23
N LEU A 58 -15.23 6.82 3.49
CA LEU A 58 -16.00 5.65 3.94
C LEU A 58 -16.00 4.60 2.83
N GLY A 59 -15.90 3.33 3.21
CA GLY A 59 -15.92 2.25 2.26
C GLY A 59 -16.11 0.90 2.90
N PHE A 60 -15.85 -0.13 2.10
CA PHE A 60 -16.02 -1.53 2.50
C PHE A 60 -14.82 -2.35 2.06
N ALA A 61 -14.41 -3.27 2.92
CA ALA A 61 -13.42 -4.29 2.63
C ALA A 61 -14.09 -5.65 2.58
N GLU A 62 -13.78 -6.42 1.54
CA GLU A 62 -14.25 -7.79 1.38
C GLU A 62 -13.62 -8.69 2.45
N LEU A 63 -14.39 -9.67 2.92
CA LEU A 63 -13.88 -10.71 3.80
C LEU A 63 -12.73 -11.50 3.18
N GLY A 64 -11.72 -11.78 3.99
CA GLY A 64 -10.49 -12.46 3.56
C GLY A 64 -9.37 -11.52 3.12
N THR A 65 -9.62 -10.20 3.09
CA THR A 65 -8.56 -9.20 2.89
C THR A 65 -7.76 -8.97 4.18
N PRO A 66 -6.51 -8.43 4.11
CA PRO A 66 -5.78 -8.02 5.30
C PRO A 66 -6.54 -7.03 6.19
N ILE A 67 -7.38 -6.19 5.57
CA ILE A 67 -8.19 -5.17 6.25
C ILE A 67 -9.45 -5.79 6.87
N CYS A 68 -10.01 -6.85 6.29
CA CYS A 68 -11.17 -7.58 6.82
C CYS A 68 -10.90 -9.09 6.86
N PRO A 69 -10.15 -9.58 7.88
CA PRO A 69 -9.74 -10.98 7.93
C PRO A 69 -10.92 -11.93 8.14
N SER A 70 -10.90 -13.09 7.49
CA SER A 70 -11.91 -14.14 7.68
C SER A 70 -11.99 -14.67 9.12
N ALA A 71 -10.94 -14.49 9.92
CA ALA A 71 -10.93 -14.81 11.34
C ALA A 71 -12.02 -14.06 12.14
N VAL A 72 -12.50 -12.91 11.65
CA VAL A 72 -13.61 -12.17 12.27
C VAL A 72 -14.91 -12.99 12.31
N LEU A 73 -15.10 -13.94 11.38
CA LEU A 73 -16.28 -14.81 11.37
C LEU A 73 -16.42 -15.68 12.63
N VAL A 74 -15.34 -15.88 13.39
CA VAL A 74 -15.40 -16.54 14.70
C VAL A 74 -16.26 -15.74 15.68
N THR A 75 -16.20 -14.41 15.59
CA THR A 75 -16.92 -13.48 16.47
C THR A 75 -18.24 -13.02 15.84
N VAL A 76 -18.27 -12.82 14.52
CA VAL A 76 -19.42 -12.34 13.76
C VAL A 76 -19.74 -13.31 12.60
N PRO A 77 -20.47 -14.41 12.84
CA PRO A 77 -20.58 -15.54 11.89
C PRO A 77 -21.34 -15.24 10.59
N LYS A 78 -22.00 -14.09 10.51
CA LYS A 78 -22.79 -13.64 9.34
C LYS A 78 -22.22 -12.37 8.72
N LEU A 79 -20.99 -11.98 9.07
CA LEU A 79 -20.34 -10.86 8.43
C LEU A 79 -20.14 -11.20 6.94
N GLU A 80 -20.32 -10.22 6.06
CA GLU A 80 -20.07 -10.36 4.62
C GLU A 80 -18.97 -9.40 4.14
N SER A 81 -18.86 -8.23 4.79
CA SER A 81 -17.83 -7.22 4.57
C SER A 81 -17.58 -6.43 5.85
N CYS A 82 -16.42 -5.79 5.96
CA CYS A 82 -16.12 -4.86 7.04
C CYS A 82 -16.29 -3.42 6.53
N THR A 83 -16.89 -2.55 7.33
CA THR A 83 -16.90 -1.12 7.03
C THR A 83 -15.55 -0.53 7.36
N VAL A 84 -14.98 0.24 6.44
CA VAL A 84 -13.71 0.93 6.62
C VAL A 84 -13.97 2.42 6.62
N ILE A 85 -13.50 3.10 7.66
CA ILE A 85 -13.53 4.56 7.76
C ILE A 85 -12.09 5.02 7.67
N ALA A 86 -11.81 6.04 6.88
CA ALA A 86 -10.48 6.64 6.83
C ALA A 86 -10.57 8.15 6.89
N THR A 87 -9.51 8.79 7.37
CA THR A 87 -9.35 10.23 7.29
C THR A 87 -8.05 10.54 6.58
N GLY A 88 -8.15 11.14 5.40
CA GLY A 88 -7.02 11.68 4.67
C GLY A 88 -6.81 13.15 4.99
N THR A 89 -5.55 13.58 5.07
CA THR A 89 -5.14 14.98 5.15
C THR A 89 -4.19 15.28 4.01
N ASN A 90 -4.47 16.34 3.26
CA ASN A 90 -3.60 16.86 2.23
C ASN A 90 -3.19 18.30 2.58
N VAL A 91 -1.89 18.54 2.73
CA VAL A 91 -1.35 19.87 2.99
C VAL A 91 -0.75 20.40 1.70
N VAL A 92 -1.19 21.59 1.26
CA VAL A 92 -0.70 22.27 0.06
C VAL A 92 0.01 23.55 0.46
N SER A 93 1.29 23.62 0.14
CA SER A 93 2.11 24.81 0.38
C SER A 93 2.10 25.70 -0.86
N LEU A 94 1.50 26.89 -0.77
CA LEU A 94 1.54 27.86 -1.87
C LEU A 94 2.93 28.51 -2.02
N ALA A 95 3.75 28.48 -0.96
CA ALA A 95 5.10 29.03 -0.98
C ALA A 95 6.09 28.15 -1.76
N THR A 96 5.95 26.83 -1.64
CA THR A 96 6.85 25.85 -2.28
C THR A 96 6.22 25.11 -3.46
N ALA A 97 4.92 25.32 -3.70
CA ALA A 97 4.12 24.59 -4.70
C ALA A 97 4.14 23.06 -4.53
N THR A 98 4.40 22.57 -3.32
CA THR A 98 4.36 21.14 -2.99
C THR A 98 3.07 20.76 -2.28
N SER A 99 2.75 19.46 -2.32
CA SER A 99 1.61 18.90 -1.63
C SER A 99 1.98 17.56 -1.00
N HIS A 100 1.54 17.35 0.24
CA HIS A 100 1.77 16.11 0.97
C HIS A 100 0.43 15.49 1.37
N VAL A 101 0.28 14.18 1.15
CA VAL A 101 -0.91 13.42 1.53
C VAL A 101 -0.53 12.45 2.66
N PHE A 102 -1.32 12.45 3.73
CA PHE A 102 -1.21 11.53 4.86
C PHE A 102 -2.61 11.06 5.26
N GLY A 103 -2.73 10.00 6.07
CA GLY A 103 -4.02 9.59 6.59
C GLY A 103 -3.96 8.39 7.53
N THR A 104 -5.10 8.13 8.16
CA THR A 104 -5.33 6.97 9.01
C THR A 104 -6.62 6.26 8.57
N PHE A 105 -6.72 4.97 8.83
CA PHE A 105 -7.95 4.21 8.61
C PHE A 105 -8.25 3.32 9.82
N ASP A 106 -9.55 3.13 10.06
CA ASP A 106 -10.11 2.29 11.10
C ASP A 106 -11.09 1.29 10.45
N VAL A 107 -11.11 0.07 10.97
CA VAL A 107 -12.02 -0.99 10.53
C VAL A 107 -13.09 -1.20 11.59
N VAL A 108 -14.35 -1.13 11.18
CA VAL A 108 -15.52 -1.33 12.04
C VAL A 108 -16.21 -2.64 11.63
N LEU A 109 -16.45 -3.51 12.62
CA LEU A 109 -17.00 -4.86 12.47
C LEU A 109 -18.46 -4.92 12.92
#